data_AF-A0A9K3JBB5-F1
#
_entry.id   AF-A0A9K3JBB5-F1
#
_cell.length_a   1.000
_cell.length_b   1.000
_cell.length_c   1.000
_cell.angle_alpha   90.00
_cell.angle_beta   90.00
_cell.angle_gamma   90.00
#
_symmetry.space_group_name_H-M   'P 1'
#
loop_
_entity.id
_entity.type
_entity.pdbx_description
1 polymer ?
#
loop_
_entity_poly.entity_id
_entity_poly.type
_entity_poly.pdbx_seq_one_letter_code
_entity_poly.pdbx_strand_id
1 'polypeptide(L)'
;MAINTQDSTCLPLQEKIVHNNKTARAVELVILAFLVSMLIYRVVSFKDQEHSLPWFLALLCELWFTFIWILTVCIKWNQCSTKTYPDRLLKRLNEFEFPTIDIFVTTADPILEPCIITMNTILSLLAVDYPADKLALYLSDDACSPLIYYSLVETTMFAKLWVPFCKKYNIQVRAPFRYFTSKSSRFKDVSLEFQHEWKTMKNEYDDLYNKIEVASQRPFTFTCDHNSDFADFCDVNRSDHLAIIKVISESTGLPHVIYISREKNSQHHHHYKAGAMNVLTRVSGVMTNAPLMLNVDCDMYANNPQVFLHAMCIVFGHKNDQDWGFFEFPQAFYDGLKDDPFGNQLDNLYYVENGIAALQGPFYGGSNCFHRRKVIYGLSPNDKIKNGSIGNEDLHKVFGNSHEMRESAAQILSGSNAKIENQKSLSSLIEAAIHVAGCTYDYGTDWGKKVNVY
;
A
#
# COMPACT_ATOMS: atom_id res chain seq x y z
N MET A 1 9.10 -11.83 -13.49
CA MET A 1 9.94 -10.71 -13.02
C MET A 1 11.30 -11.18 -12.57
N ALA A 2 11.38 -12.37 -11.99
CA ALA A 2 12.64 -13.03 -11.72
C ALA A 2 13.43 -13.20 -13.03
N ILE A 3 14.52 -12.45 -13.16
CA ILE A 3 15.54 -12.73 -14.16
C ILE A 3 16.25 -13.99 -13.66
N ASN A 4 16.35 -15.00 -14.51
CA ASN A 4 17.08 -16.23 -14.23
C ASN A 4 18.59 -15.91 -14.19
N THR A 5 19.01 -15.24 -13.11
CA THR A 5 20.42 -14.91 -12.86
C THR A 5 21.09 -16.16 -12.29
N GLN A 6 21.36 -17.10 -13.20
CA GLN A 6 22.41 -18.09 -12.99
C GLN A 6 23.75 -17.35 -12.96
N ASP A 7 24.09 -16.77 -11.82
CA ASP A 7 25.47 -16.39 -11.53
C ASP A 7 25.76 -16.55 -10.04
N SER A 8 26.42 -17.66 -9.71
CA SER A 8 26.94 -17.97 -8.37
C SER A 8 28.09 -17.04 -7.93
N THR A 9 28.37 -15.99 -8.69
CA THR A 9 29.52 -15.07 -8.53
C THR A 9 29.12 -13.71 -7.94
N CYS A 10 27.83 -13.38 -7.87
CA CYS A 10 27.37 -12.07 -7.43
C CYS A 10 26.79 -12.09 -6.01
N LEU A 11 27.04 -11.00 -5.27
CA LEU A 11 26.52 -10.79 -3.93
C LEU A 11 24.97 -10.74 -3.90
N PRO A 12 24.33 -11.21 -2.82
CA PRO A 12 22.88 -11.26 -2.73
C PRO A 12 22.24 -9.86 -2.65
N LEU A 13 21.06 -9.71 -3.24
CA LEU A 13 20.25 -8.47 -3.16
C LEU A 13 19.48 -8.35 -1.83
N GLN A 14 19.23 -9.49 -1.17
CA GLN A 14 18.60 -9.57 0.14
C GLN A 14 19.20 -10.72 0.97
N GLU A 15 19.18 -10.59 2.28
CA GLU A 15 19.62 -11.61 3.24
C GLU A 15 18.63 -11.73 4.40
N LYS A 16 18.28 -12.97 4.75
CA LYS A 16 17.40 -13.29 5.88
C LYS A 16 18.26 -13.49 7.13
N ILE A 17 18.16 -12.58 8.10
CA ILE A 17 18.94 -12.56 9.32
C ILE A 17 18.13 -13.18 10.46
N VAL A 18 18.61 -14.31 10.99
CA VAL A 18 18.02 -14.97 12.15
C VAL A 18 18.63 -14.39 13.43
N HIS A 19 17.79 -13.83 14.29
CA HIS A 19 18.23 -13.24 15.56
C HIS A 19 18.40 -14.31 16.63
N ASN A 20 19.47 -14.22 17.42
CA ASN A 20 19.68 -15.09 18.56
C ASN A 20 18.79 -14.67 19.73
N ASN A 21 17.78 -15.47 20.05
CA ASN A 21 16.81 -15.22 21.12
C ASN A 21 16.82 -16.33 22.20
N LYS A 22 17.96 -17.00 22.43
CA LYS A 22 18.08 -18.11 23.40
C LYS A 22 17.58 -17.74 24.81
N THR A 23 17.95 -16.57 25.32
CA THR A 23 17.53 -16.13 26.67
C THR A 23 16.01 -15.95 26.73
N ALA A 24 15.42 -15.31 25.72
CA ALA A 24 13.97 -15.15 25.63
C ALA A 24 13.27 -16.52 25.59
N ARG A 25 13.72 -17.45 24.74
CA ARG A 25 13.17 -18.81 24.67
C ARG A 25 13.24 -19.55 26.02
N ALA A 26 14.34 -19.40 26.76
CA ALA A 26 14.47 -20.03 28.07
C ALA A 26 13.43 -19.46 29.07
N VAL A 27 13.24 -18.14 29.07
CA VAL A 27 12.20 -17.48 29.89
C VAL A 27 10.80 -17.96 29.50
N GLU A 28 10.50 -18.04 28.21
CA GLU A 28 9.20 -18.53 27.71
C GLU A 28 8.91 -19.98 28.15
N LEU A 29 9.92 -20.86 28.12
CA LEU A 29 9.79 -22.24 28.59
C LEU A 29 9.58 -22.34 30.11
N VAL A 30 10.24 -21.48 30.88
CA VAL A 30 10.05 -21.40 32.34
C VAL A 30 8.62 -20.95 32.66
N ILE A 31 8.12 -19.92 31.97
CA ILE A 31 6.73 -19.44 32.16
C ILE A 31 5.75 -20.55 31.78
N LEU A 32 5.96 -21.23 30.64
CA LEU A 32 5.11 -22.35 30.24
C LEU A 32 5.10 -23.49 31.28
N ALA A 33 6.25 -23.82 31.87
CA ALA A 33 6.33 -24.82 32.93
C ALA A 33 5.52 -24.40 34.17
N PHE A 34 5.53 -23.12 34.55
CA PHE A 34 4.70 -22.61 35.64
C PHE A 34 3.20 -22.68 35.31
N LEU A 35 2.79 -22.32 34.09
CA LEU A 35 1.40 -22.42 33.65
C LEU A 35 0.89 -23.88 33.69
N VAL A 36 1.68 -24.82 33.16
CA VAL A 36 1.33 -26.25 33.19
C VAL A 36 1.27 -26.78 34.62
N SER A 37 2.23 -26.40 35.47
CA SER A 37 2.23 -26.78 36.90
C SER A 37 0.97 -26.26 37.63
N MET A 38 0.58 -25.02 37.35
CA MET A 38 -0.63 -24.40 37.91
C MET A 38 -1.89 -25.17 37.49
N LEU A 39 -2.01 -25.55 36.21
CA LEU A 39 -3.13 -26.35 35.71
C LEU A 39 -3.20 -27.73 36.37
N ILE A 40 -2.06 -28.41 36.52
CA ILE A 40 -1.99 -29.70 37.22
C ILE A 40 -2.44 -29.52 38.67
N TYR A 41 -1.96 -28.48 39.35
CA TYR A 41 -2.36 -28.18 40.72
C TYR A 41 -3.88 -27.97 40.85
N ARG A 42 -4.49 -27.25 39.91
CA ARG A 42 -5.94 -27.00 39.89
C ARG A 42 -6.77 -28.26 39.74
N VAL A 43 -6.33 -29.18 38.89
CA VAL A 43 -7.02 -30.47 38.66
C VAL A 43 -6.86 -31.39 39.88
N VAL A 44 -5.64 -31.50 40.41
CA VAL A 44 -5.34 -32.40 41.54
C VAL A 44 -5.94 -31.92 42.86
N SER A 45 -6.04 -30.60 43.07
CA SER A 45 -6.55 -30.02 44.32
C SER A 45 -8.07 -29.87 44.36
N PHE A 46 -8.78 -30.31 43.31
CA PHE A 46 -10.24 -30.26 43.28
C PHE A 46 -10.84 -31.29 44.25
N LYS A 47 -11.26 -30.83 45.43
CA LYS A 47 -11.80 -31.70 46.51
C LYS A 47 -13.23 -31.35 46.97
N ASP A 48 -13.67 -30.10 46.83
CA ASP A 48 -14.94 -29.62 47.41
C ASP A 48 -16.02 -29.30 46.36
N GLN A 49 -17.25 -29.80 46.59
CA GLN A 49 -18.40 -29.61 45.69
C GLN A 49 -19.07 -28.23 45.83
N GLU A 50 -18.94 -27.55 46.97
CA GLU A 50 -19.66 -26.31 47.30
C GLU A 50 -19.20 -25.08 46.46
N HIS A 51 -17.99 -25.14 45.87
CA HIS A 51 -17.44 -24.08 44.99
C HIS A 51 -17.05 -24.62 43.60
N SER A 52 -17.71 -25.68 43.16
CA SER A 52 -17.38 -26.38 41.91
C SER A 52 -17.46 -25.49 40.66
N LEU A 53 -18.44 -24.60 40.56
CA LEU A 53 -18.63 -23.74 39.39
C LEU A 53 -17.55 -22.65 39.23
N PRO A 54 -17.26 -21.80 40.24
CA PRO A 54 -16.15 -20.83 40.13
C PRO A 54 -14.79 -21.50 39.88
N TRP A 55 -14.55 -22.65 40.50
CA TRP A 55 -13.30 -23.40 40.28
C TRP A 55 -13.17 -23.92 38.85
N PHE A 56 -14.26 -24.49 38.32
CA PHE A 56 -14.32 -24.96 36.94
C PHE A 56 -14.14 -23.82 35.94
N LEU A 57 -14.79 -22.67 36.17
CA LEU A 57 -14.63 -21.49 35.32
C LEU A 57 -13.19 -20.96 35.35
N ALA A 58 -12.56 -20.88 36.52
CA ALA A 58 -11.16 -20.49 36.64
C ALA A 58 -10.23 -21.45 35.88
N LEU A 59 -10.45 -22.77 36.01
CA LEU A 59 -9.71 -23.78 35.26
C LEU A 59 -9.86 -23.60 33.74
N LEU A 60 -11.09 -23.35 33.25
CA LEU A 60 -11.32 -23.10 31.82
C LEU A 60 -10.59 -21.84 31.33
N CYS A 61 -10.63 -20.75 32.10
CA CYS A 61 -9.90 -19.53 31.78
C CYS A 61 -8.39 -19.77 31.73
N GLU A 62 -7.83 -20.46 32.72
CA GLU A 62 -6.40 -20.76 32.81
C GLU A 62 -5.94 -21.72 31.69
N LEU A 63 -6.78 -22.70 31.33
CA LEU A 63 -6.55 -23.57 30.16
C LEU A 63 -6.51 -22.75 28.88
N TRP A 64 -7.46 -21.83 28.70
CA TRP A 64 -7.49 -20.96 27.54
C TRP A 64 -6.26 -20.05 27.46
N PHE A 65 -5.87 -19.40 28.57
CA PHE A 65 -4.66 -18.57 28.61
C PHE A 65 -3.40 -19.39 28.34
N THR A 66 -3.28 -20.59 28.89
CA THR A 66 -2.13 -21.47 28.62
C THR A 66 -2.08 -21.89 27.16
N PHE A 67 -3.23 -22.19 26.55
CA PHE A 67 -3.33 -22.50 25.13
C PHE A 67 -2.88 -21.32 24.26
N ILE A 68 -3.38 -20.10 24.51
CA ILE A 68 -2.95 -18.89 23.80
C ILE A 68 -1.46 -18.60 24.02
N TRP A 69 -0.93 -18.88 25.21
CA TRP A 69 0.50 -18.75 25.50
C TRP A 69 1.33 -19.70 24.63
N ILE A 70 0.95 -20.98 24.53
CA ILE A 70 1.63 -21.97 23.68
C ILE A 70 1.65 -21.48 22.22
N LEU A 71 0.51 -21.02 21.69
CA LEU A 71 0.45 -20.48 20.33
C LEU A 71 1.40 -19.28 20.14
N THR A 72 1.43 -18.37 21.11
CA THR A 72 2.29 -17.18 21.09
C THR A 72 3.78 -17.55 21.09
N VAL A 73 4.18 -18.52 21.90
CA VAL A 73 5.56 -19.05 21.95
C VAL A 73 5.92 -19.72 20.64
N CYS A 74 5.03 -20.51 20.04
CA CYS A 74 5.24 -21.13 18.73
C CYS A 74 5.50 -20.08 17.63
N ILE A 75 4.70 -18.99 17.62
CA ILE A 75 4.85 -17.90 16.65
C ILE A 75 6.19 -17.18 16.84
N LYS A 76 6.53 -16.81 18.07
CA LYS A 76 7.72 -16.00 18.39
C LYS A 76 9.02 -16.80 18.45
N TRP A 77 8.95 -18.13 18.29
CA TRP A 77 10.06 -19.03 18.56
C TRP A 77 11.32 -18.62 17.78
N ASN A 78 11.20 -18.44 16.47
CA ASN A 78 12.28 -17.96 15.62
C ASN A 78 12.08 -16.48 15.32
N GLN A 79 13.09 -15.65 15.55
CA GLN A 79 13.03 -14.23 15.25
C GLN A 79 13.84 -13.95 13.99
N CYS A 80 13.25 -13.29 13.02
CA CYS A 80 13.90 -13.05 11.74
C CYS A 80 13.61 -11.67 11.17
N SER A 81 14.61 -11.07 10.53
CA SER A 81 14.45 -9.86 9.72
C SER A 81 15.08 -10.05 8.34
N THR A 82 14.67 -9.24 7.37
CA THR A 82 15.24 -9.24 6.02
C THR A 82 16.02 -7.96 5.81
N LYS A 83 17.28 -8.08 5.42
CA LYS A 83 18.13 -6.95 5.03
C LYS A 83 18.25 -6.91 3.51
N THR A 84 18.05 -5.74 2.93
CA THR A 84 18.10 -5.51 1.47
C THR A 84 19.26 -4.57 1.10
N TYR A 85 19.74 -4.66 -0.14
CA TYR A 85 20.94 -3.94 -0.61
C TYR A 85 20.68 -3.17 -1.92
N PRO A 86 20.02 -2.00 -1.88
CA PRO A 86 19.74 -1.18 -3.07
C PRO A 86 20.98 -0.85 -3.92
N ASP A 87 22.13 -0.58 -3.30
CA ASP A 87 23.37 -0.30 -4.03
C ASP A 87 23.83 -1.45 -4.94
N ARG A 88 23.53 -2.70 -4.54
CA ARG A 88 23.84 -3.89 -5.36
C ARG A 88 22.85 -4.05 -6.49
N LEU A 89 21.58 -3.69 -6.25
CA LEU A 89 20.52 -3.70 -7.26
C LEU A 89 20.87 -2.71 -8.39
N LEU A 90 21.17 -1.46 -8.04
CA LEU A 90 21.49 -0.39 -9.00
C LEU A 90 22.77 -0.66 -9.82
N LYS A 91 23.70 -1.46 -9.29
CA LYS A 91 24.89 -1.90 -10.05
C LYS A 91 24.61 -3.07 -11.00
N ARG A 92 23.58 -3.86 -10.72
CA ARG A 92 23.26 -5.09 -11.44
C ARG A 92 22.23 -4.87 -12.55
N LEU A 93 21.24 -4.03 -12.29
CA LEU A 93 20.11 -3.79 -13.18
C LEU A 93 20.06 -2.33 -13.58
N ASN A 94 19.67 -2.10 -14.82
CA ASN A 94 19.37 -0.76 -15.29
C ASN A 94 17.92 -0.39 -14.97
N GLU A 95 17.65 0.89 -14.86
CA GLU A 95 16.30 1.43 -14.56
C GLU A 95 15.23 0.98 -15.57
N PHE A 96 15.58 0.72 -16.83
CA PHE A 96 14.61 0.26 -17.83
C PHE A 96 14.09 -1.16 -17.55
N GLU A 97 14.86 -1.98 -16.83
CA GLU A 97 14.52 -3.35 -16.43
C GLU A 97 13.56 -3.37 -15.24
N PHE A 98 13.41 -2.23 -14.54
CA PHE A 98 12.49 -2.12 -13.43
C PHE A 98 11.02 -2.25 -13.91
N PRO A 99 10.19 -2.99 -13.15
CA PRO A 99 8.79 -3.13 -13.48
C PRO A 99 8.03 -1.83 -13.26
N THR A 100 6.92 -1.65 -13.98
CA THR A 100 5.96 -0.61 -13.64
C THR A 100 5.27 -0.93 -12.31
N ILE A 101 4.87 0.11 -11.58
CA ILE A 101 4.21 -0.01 -10.27
C ILE A 101 3.04 0.97 -10.22
N ASP A 102 1.86 0.45 -9.91
CA ASP A 102 0.70 1.27 -9.59
C ASP A 102 0.66 1.54 -8.09
N ILE A 103 0.49 2.80 -7.69
CA ILE A 103 0.43 3.26 -6.31
C ILE A 103 -1.01 3.66 -6.01
N PHE A 104 -1.65 2.99 -5.08
CA PHE A 104 -3.02 3.24 -4.66
C PHE A 104 -3.02 4.00 -3.34
N VAL A 105 -3.59 5.20 -3.37
CA VAL A 105 -3.88 5.99 -2.16
C VAL A 105 -5.39 6.05 -2.01
N THR A 106 -5.91 5.64 -0.86
CA THR A 106 -7.36 5.72 -0.57
C THR A 106 -7.63 6.81 0.45
N THR A 107 -8.66 7.61 0.22
CA THR A 107 -9.17 8.59 1.20
C THR A 107 -10.69 8.46 1.28
N ALA A 108 -11.21 8.51 2.51
CA ALA A 108 -12.62 8.31 2.78
C ALA A 108 -13.41 9.62 2.70
N ASP A 109 -12.93 10.68 3.34
CA ASP A 109 -13.69 11.90 3.59
C ASP A 109 -12.80 13.11 3.93
N PRO A 110 -12.98 14.28 3.30
CA PRO A 110 -12.14 15.44 3.56
C PRO A 110 -12.34 16.10 4.95
N ILE A 111 -13.44 15.80 5.65
CA ILE A 111 -13.72 16.30 7.01
C ILE A 111 -13.02 15.42 8.04
N LEU A 112 -13.12 14.08 7.89
CA LEU A 112 -12.45 13.13 8.78
C LEU A 112 -10.95 13.04 8.49
N GLU A 113 -10.56 13.16 7.23
CA GLU A 113 -9.19 13.10 6.73
C GLU A 113 -8.86 14.39 5.98
N PRO A 114 -8.31 15.42 6.67
CA PRO A 114 -7.97 16.68 6.04
C PRO A 114 -7.14 16.50 4.78
N CYS A 115 -7.53 17.15 3.68
CA CYS A 115 -6.93 16.94 2.35
C CYS A 115 -5.40 17.10 2.37
N ILE A 116 -4.87 18.04 3.16
CA ILE A 116 -3.43 18.28 3.26
C ILE A 116 -2.64 17.06 3.76
N ILE A 117 -3.22 16.18 4.57
CA ILE A 117 -2.58 14.94 5.02
C ILE A 117 -2.39 14.01 3.82
N THR A 118 -3.47 13.75 3.07
CA THR A 118 -3.46 12.98 1.83
C THR A 118 -2.48 13.56 0.81
N MET A 119 -2.45 14.89 0.64
CA MET A 119 -1.55 15.54 -0.30
C MET A 119 -0.08 15.40 0.08
N ASN A 120 0.25 15.44 1.39
CA ASN A 120 1.62 15.19 1.86
C ASN A 120 2.07 13.75 1.60
N THR A 121 1.18 12.78 1.78
CA THR A 121 1.40 11.37 1.40
C THR A 121 1.69 11.24 -0.09
N ILE A 122 0.87 11.85 -0.94
CA ILE A 122 1.04 11.85 -2.39
C ILE A 122 2.38 12.50 -2.78
N LEU A 123 2.71 13.67 -2.22
CA LEU A 123 3.99 14.34 -2.51
C LEU A 123 5.19 13.49 -2.13
N SER A 124 5.09 12.76 -1.01
CA SER A 124 6.13 11.84 -0.59
C SER A 124 6.30 10.66 -1.55
N LEU A 125 5.20 10.12 -2.07
CA LEU A 125 5.20 8.97 -2.98
C LEU A 125 5.63 9.35 -4.41
N LEU A 126 5.23 10.52 -4.90
CA LEU A 126 5.68 11.05 -6.20
C LEU A 126 7.18 11.36 -6.22
N ALA A 127 7.76 11.60 -5.04
CA ALA A 127 9.15 11.96 -4.89
C ALA A 127 10.06 10.77 -4.54
N VAL A 128 9.67 9.50 -4.68
CA VAL A 128 10.57 8.36 -4.38
C VAL A 128 11.72 8.20 -5.40
N ASP A 129 12.76 7.45 -5.02
CA ASP A 129 13.89 7.11 -5.89
C ASP A 129 13.53 5.94 -6.81
N TYR A 130 12.71 6.24 -7.82
CA TYR A 130 12.32 5.31 -8.89
C TYR A 130 12.08 6.07 -10.21
N PRO A 131 12.19 5.41 -11.38
CA PRO A 131 11.89 6.05 -12.67
C PRO A 131 10.44 6.52 -12.73
N ALA A 132 10.24 7.79 -13.07
CA ALA A 132 8.90 8.41 -13.04
C ALA A 132 7.96 7.80 -14.08
N ASP A 133 8.48 7.40 -15.25
CA ASP A 133 7.75 6.71 -16.32
C ASP A 133 7.29 5.30 -15.95
N LYS A 134 7.78 4.77 -14.82
CA LYS A 134 7.41 3.45 -14.30
C LYS A 134 6.37 3.51 -13.18
N LEU A 135 5.95 4.72 -12.77
CA LEU A 135 5.02 4.91 -11.67
C LEU A 135 3.72 5.53 -12.16
N ALA A 136 2.61 5.00 -11.65
CA ALA A 136 1.31 5.62 -11.78
C ALA A 136 0.62 5.65 -10.41
N LEU A 137 0.27 6.84 -9.94
CA LEU A 137 -0.43 7.07 -8.69
C LEU A 137 -1.92 7.26 -8.94
N TYR A 138 -2.72 6.48 -8.24
CA TYR A 138 -4.17 6.52 -8.26
C TYR A 138 -4.69 6.95 -6.88
N LEU A 139 -5.33 8.12 -6.82
CA LEU A 139 -6.06 8.55 -5.64
C LEU A 139 -7.51 8.12 -5.77
N SER A 140 -7.95 7.20 -4.90
CA SER A 140 -9.35 6.83 -4.74
C SER A 140 -10.01 7.71 -3.68
N ASP A 141 -10.95 8.53 -4.10
CA ASP A 141 -11.77 9.39 -3.27
C ASP A 141 -13.15 8.76 -3.07
N ASP A 142 -13.40 8.25 -1.86
CA ASP A 142 -14.67 7.63 -1.51
C ASP A 142 -15.76 8.67 -1.14
N ALA A 143 -15.42 9.96 -1.07
CA ALA A 143 -16.37 11.04 -0.84
C ALA A 143 -16.89 11.71 -2.12
N CYS A 144 -16.27 11.43 -3.27
CA CYS A 144 -16.56 12.16 -4.50
C CYS A 144 -16.46 13.68 -4.30
N SER A 145 -15.41 14.12 -3.61
CA SER A 145 -15.25 15.49 -3.14
C SER A 145 -14.52 16.37 -4.17
N PRO A 146 -15.14 17.46 -4.64
CA PRO A 146 -14.45 18.42 -5.50
C PRO A 146 -13.24 19.07 -4.80
N LEU A 147 -13.25 19.16 -3.46
CA LEU A 147 -12.12 19.67 -2.68
C LEU A 147 -10.91 18.73 -2.75
N ILE A 148 -11.12 17.40 -2.71
CA ILE A 148 -10.02 16.44 -2.84
C ILE A 148 -9.42 16.51 -4.25
N TYR A 149 -10.28 16.57 -5.27
CA TYR A 149 -9.82 16.73 -6.65
C TYR A 149 -9.03 18.04 -6.85
N TYR A 150 -9.56 19.17 -6.40
CA TYR A 150 -8.85 20.47 -6.42
C TYR A 150 -7.49 20.40 -5.71
N SER A 151 -7.48 19.84 -4.50
CA SER A 151 -6.25 19.69 -3.71
C SER A 151 -5.21 18.85 -4.44
N LEU A 152 -5.62 17.79 -5.15
CA LEU A 152 -4.73 16.95 -5.95
C LEU A 152 -4.17 17.68 -7.16
N VAL A 153 -4.97 18.51 -7.83
CA VAL A 153 -4.50 19.35 -8.96
C VAL A 153 -3.43 20.34 -8.49
N GLU A 154 -3.70 21.11 -7.42
CA GLU A 154 -2.72 22.04 -6.83
C GLU A 154 -1.46 21.32 -6.36
N THR A 155 -1.62 20.16 -5.72
CA THR A 155 -0.52 19.32 -5.26
C THR A 155 0.33 18.82 -6.41
N THR A 156 -0.27 18.44 -7.54
CA THR A 156 0.45 18.00 -8.73
C THR A 156 1.24 19.14 -9.36
N MET A 157 0.74 20.38 -9.31
CA MET A 157 1.50 21.57 -9.72
C MET A 157 2.71 21.79 -8.82
N PHE A 158 2.54 21.73 -7.50
CA PHE A 158 3.64 21.83 -6.55
C PHE A 158 4.66 20.68 -6.69
N ALA A 159 4.20 19.46 -6.99
CA ALA A 159 5.06 18.29 -7.18
C ALA A 159 6.12 18.50 -8.28
N LYS A 160 5.79 19.26 -9.33
CA LYS A 160 6.74 19.62 -10.39
C LYS A 160 7.92 20.46 -9.89
N LEU A 161 7.77 21.16 -8.77
CA LEU A 161 8.84 21.90 -8.09
C LEU A 161 9.51 21.04 -7.02
N TRP A 162 8.72 20.33 -6.22
CA TRP A 162 9.18 19.55 -5.08
C TRP A 162 10.03 18.33 -5.47
N VAL A 163 9.62 17.57 -6.50
CA VAL A 163 10.31 16.34 -6.91
C VAL A 163 11.74 16.63 -7.40
N PRO A 164 11.99 17.60 -8.31
CA PRO A 164 13.35 17.97 -8.69
C PRO A 164 14.18 18.50 -7.51
N PHE A 165 13.60 19.30 -6.61
CA PHE A 165 14.28 19.80 -5.41
C PHE A 165 14.74 18.65 -4.51
N CYS A 166 13.86 17.66 -4.27
CA CYS A 166 14.19 16.48 -3.48
C CYS A 166 15.35 15.70 -4.06
N LYS A 167 15.35 15.48 -5.38
CA LYS A 167 16.39 14.73 -6.08
C LYS A 167 17.71 15.52 -6.12
N LYS A 168 17.67 16.83 -6.44
CA LYS A 168 18.85 17.72 -6.50
C LYS A 168 19.63 17.74 -5.18
N TYR A 169 18.92 17.79 -4.06
CA TYR A 169 19.53 17.91 -2.73
C TYR A 169 19.53 16.61 -1.91
N ASN A 170 19.19 15.48 -2.53
CA ASN A 170 19.12 14.16 -1.89
C ASN A 170 18.35 14.20 -0.54
N ILE A 171 17.17 14.82 -0.56
CA ILE A 171 16.32 14.95 0.62
C ILE A 171 15.85 13.56 1.06
N GLN A 172 16.07 13.24 2.34
CA GLN A 172 15.73 11.92 2.88
C GLN A 172 14.24 11.79 3.16
N VAL A 173 13.67 12.64 4.02
CA VAL A 173 12.22 12.64 4.28
C VAL A 173 11.54 13.55 3.27
N ARG A 174 10.80 12.96 2.31
CA ARG A 174 10.20 13.69 1.18
C ARG A 174 8.72 14.03 1.37
N ALA A 175 8.20 13.87 2.58
CA ALA A 175 6.95 14.47 3.02
C ALA A 175 7.20 15.92 3.49
N PRO A 176 6.70 16.95 2.77
CA PRO A 176 7.04 18.35 3.04
C PRO A 176 6.74 18.81 4.47
N PHE A 177 5.58 18.43 5.03
CA PHE A 177 5.23 18.81 6.40
C PHE A 177 6.31 18.37 7.41
N ARG A 178 6.75 17.10 7.36
CA ARG A 178 7.83 16.61 8.24
C ARG A 178 9.16 17.24 7.90
N TYR A 179 9.45 17.41 6.61
CA TYR A 179 10.70 18.00 6.15
C TYR A 179 10.88 19.41 6.70
N PHE A 180 9.86 20.27 6.62
CA PHE A 180 9.94 21.67 7.04
C PHE A 180 9.74 21.90 8.54
N THR A 181 9.15 20.94 9.28
CA THR A 181 9.02 21.03 10.76
C THR A 181 10.35 20.83 11.51
N SER A 182 11.29 20.05 10.98
CA SER A 182 12.53 19.74 11.72
C SER A 182 13.41 21.00 11.89
N LYS A 183 13.96 21.19 13.11
CA LYS A 183 14.63 22.43 13.54
C LYS A 183 15.88 22.80 12.72
N SER A 184 16.16 24.10 12.74
CA SER A 184 17.14 24.92 12.02
C SER A 184 18.64 24.53 12.05
N SER A 185 19.03 23.36 12.57
CA SER A 185 20.44 22.93 12.55
C SER A 185 20.94 22.58 11.13
N ARG A 186 20.05 22.54 10.13
CA ARG A 186 20.35 22.24 8.72
C ARG A 186 21.15 23.30 7.99
N PHE A 187 21.41 24.47 8.57
CA PHE A 187 22.11 25.57 7.88
C PHE A 187 23.59 25.71 8.25
N LYS A 188 24.14 24.79 9.05
CA LYS A 188 25.60 24.74 9.26
C LYS A 188 26.24 24.11 8.01
N ASP A 189 27.17 24.82 7.40
CA ASP A 189 28.00 24.37 6.27
C ASP A 189 27.30 24.09 4.93
N VAL A 190 26.17 24.76 4.63
CA VAL A 190 25.41 24.55 3.36
C VAL A 190 25.50 25.76 2.42
N SER A 191 25.50 25.50 1.12
CA SER A 191 25.64 26.53 0.07
C SER A 191 24.55 27.60 0.15
N LEU A 192 24.88 28.84 -0.19
CA LEU A 192 23.92 29.96 -0.26
C LEU A 192 22.80 29.69 -1.26
N GLU A 193 23.11 29.00 -2.37
CA GLU A 193 22.13 28.54 -3.35
C GLU A 193 21.06 27.64 -2.71
N PHE A 194 21.48 26.62 -1.94
CA PHE A 194 20.55 25.75 -1.24
C PHE A 194 19.70 26.54 -0.23
N GLN A 195 20.28 27.49 0.49
CA GLN A 195 19.52 28.30 1.45
C GLN A 195 18.42 29.11 0.76
N HIS A 196 18.72 29.68 -0.40
CA HIS A 196 17.76 30.42 -1.20
C HIS A 196 16.66 29.51 -1.76
N GLU A 197 17.03 28.42 -2.43
CA GLU A 197 16.09 27.45 -2.99
C GLU A 197 15.22 26.79 -1.91
N TRP A 198 15.80 26.49 -0.74
CA TRP A 198 15.05 25.96 0.40
C TRP A 198 13.99 26.93 0.89
N LYS A 199 14.33 28.23 1.01
CA LYS A 199 13.37 29.26 1.46
C LYS A 199 12.26 29.45 0.43
N THR A 200 12.61 29.47 -0.86
CA THR A 200 11.63 29.51 -1.94
C THR A 200 10.70 28.30 -1.87
N MET A 201 11.26 27.09 -1.79
CA MET A 201 10.49 25.84 -1.71
C MET A 201 9.56 25.78 -0.49
N LYS A 202 10.02 26.30 0.66
CA LYS A 202 9.19 26.41 1.85
C LYS A 202 8.01 27.35 1.62
N ASN A 203 8.24 28.52 1.02
CA ASN A 203 7.17 29.47 0.72
C ASN A 203 6.14 28.86 -0.27
N GLU A 204 6.60 28.14 -1.30
CA GLU A 204 5.72 27.45 -2.25
C GLU A 204 4.86 26.36 -1.55
N TYR A 205 5.45 25.64 -0.59
CA TYR A 205 4.69 24.68 0.22
C TYR A 205 3.67 25.37 1.15
N ASP A 206 4.07 26.47 1.80
CA ASP A 206 3.17 27.26 2.64
C ASP A 206 2.00 27.85 1.81
N ASP A 207 2.25 28.25 0.56
CA ASP A 207 1.19 28.67 -0.39
C ASP A 207 0.22 27.54 -0.74
N LEU A 208 0.74 26.35 -1.08
CA LEU A 208 -0.10 25.15 -1.30
C LEU A 208 -0.97 24.84 -0.09
N TYR A 209 -0.37 24.82 1.11
CA TYR A 209 -1.08 24.59 2.37
C TYR A 209 -2.22 25.59 2.53
N ASN A 210 -1.93 26.88 2.36
CA ASN A 210 -2.91 27.94 2.51
C ASN A 210 -4.04 27.87 1.47
N LYS A 211 -3.74 27.53 0.21
CA LYS A 211 -4.75 27.33 -0.83
C LYS A 211 -5.75 26.23 -0.45
N ILE A 212 -5.24 25.07 -0.01
CA ILE A 212 -6.07 23.95 0.41
C ILE A 212 -6.89 24.31 1.65
N GLU A 213 -6.28 24.98 2.63
CA GLU A 213 -6.94 25.40 3.87
C GLU A 213 -8.04 26.46 3.61
N VAL A 214 -7.79 27.44 2.74
CA VAL A 214 -8.81 28.43 2.36
C VAL A 214 -9.95 27.76 1.59
N ALA A 215 -9.64 26.77 0.75
CA ALA A 215 -10.62 26.02 -0.02
C ALA A 215 -11.49 25.09 0.86
N SER A 216 -10.94 24.55 1.96
CA SER A 216 -11.69 23.71 2.90
C SER A 216 -12.71 24.50 3.75
N GLN A 217 -12.44 25.78 4.00
CA GLN A 217 -13.28 26.65 4.83
C GLN A 217 -14.46 27.28 4.07
N ARG A 218 -14.44 27.27 2.74
CA ARG A 218 -15.49 27.86 1.91
C ARG A 218 -16.42 26.76 1.38
N PRO A 219 -17.73 27.01 1.26
CA PRO A 219 -18.56 26.15 0.44
C PRO A 219 -17.92 26.11 -0.95
N PHE A 220 -17.70 24.91 -1.48
CA PHE A 220 -17.01 24.72 -2.76
C PHE A 220 -17.90 25.22 -3.90
N THR A 221 -17.94 26.53 -4.14
CA THR A 221 -18.83 27.16 -5.12
C THR A 221 -18.30 27.14 -6.55
N PHE A 222 -17.06 26.64 -6.76
CA PHE A 222 -16.47 26.43 -8.08
C PHE A 222 -17.12 25.31 -8.88
N THR A 223 -17.96 24.48 -8.25
CA THR A 223 -18.50 23.26 -8.87
C THR A 223 -19.45 23.53 -10.02
N CYS A 224 -20.17 24.67 -10.04
CA CYS A 224 -21.30 24.90 -10.95
C CYS A 224 -20.98 25.77 -12.18
N ASP A 225 -19.74 25.76 -12.67
CA ASP A 225 -19.46 26.20 -14.05
C ASP A 225 -19.37 24.96 -14.94
N HIS A 226 -20.39 24.76 -15.79
CA HIS A 226 -20.48 23.62 -16.70
C HIS A 226 -19.35 23.57 -17.75
N ASN A 227 -18.53 24.62 -17.86
CA ASN A 227 -17.34 24.66 -18.71
C ASN A 227 -16.01 24.42 -17.95
N SER A 228 -16.07 24.02 -16.68
CA SER A 228 -14.89 23.75 -15.85
C SER A 228 -14.61 22.25 -15.71
N ASP A 229 -13.36 21.90 -15.36
CA ASP A 229 -12.95 20.52 -15.03
C ASP A 229 -13.71 19.91 -13.83
N PHE A 230 -14.54 20.71 -13.14
CA PHE A 230 -15.34 20.35 -11.98
C PHE A 230 -16.81 20.06 -12.30
N ALA A 231 -17.22 20.16 -13.57
CA ALA A 231 -18.63 19.97 -13.97
C ALA A 231 -19.20 18.61 -13.54
N ASP A 232 -18.37 17.55 -13.51
CA ASP A 232 -18.79 16.21 -13.09
C ASP A 232 -19.15 16.11 -11.60
N PHE A 233 -18.80 17.12 -10.79
CA PHE A 233 -19.12 17.19 -9.36
C PHE A 233 -20.36 18.05 -9.07
N CYS A 234 -21.00 18.64 -10.10
CA CYS A 234 -22.25 19.38 -9.95
C CYS A 234 -23.38 18.49 -9.45
N ASP A 235 -24.10 18.93 -8.40
CA ASP A 235 -25.31 18.28 -7.89
C ASP A 235 -25.14 16.77 -7.55
N VAL A 236 -23.90 16.37 -7.29
CA VAL A 236 -23.57 14.97 -7.00
C VAL A 236 -23.88 14.61 -5.55
N ASN A 237 -24.62 13.53 -5.36
CA ASN A 237 -24.79 12.91 -4.05
C ASN A 237 -23.70 11.86 -3.81
N ARG A 238 -22.92 12.00 -2.73
CA ARG A 238 -21.84 11.06 -2.34
C ARG A 238 -22.27 9.58 -2.28
N SER A 239 -23.54 9.29 -2.00
CA SER A 239 -24.03 7.91 -1.92
C SER A 239 -24.65 7.41 -3.23
N ASP A 240 -24.83 8.29 -4.21
CA ASP A 240 -25.53 7.98 -5.46
C ASP A 240 -24.99 8.86 -6.61
N HIS A 241 -23.97 8.36 -7.30
CA HIS A 241 -23.28 9.07 -8.36
C HIS A 241 -22.53 8.12 -9.30
N LEU A 242 -22.35 8.57 -10.54
CA LEU A 242 -21.55 7.87 -11.54
C LEU A 242 -20.06 7.90 -11.16
N ALA A 243 -19.29 6.96 -11.73
CA ALA A 243 -17.84 6.99 -11.59
C ALA A 243 -17.25 8.22 -12.29
N ILE A 244 -16.33 8.90 -11.62
CA ILE A 244 -15.57 10.04 -12.14
C ILE A 244 -14.09 9.65 -12.16
N ILE A 245 -13.46 9.69 -13.33
CA ILE A 245 -12.04 9.40 -13.49
C ILE A 245 -11.38 10.56 -14.23
N LYS A 246 -10.32 11.13 -13.66
CA LYS A 246 -9.57 12.25 -14.24
C LYS A 246 -8.08 11.95 -14.28
N VAL A 247 -7.45 12.12 -15.44
CA VAL A 247 -5.99 12.02 -15.60
C VAL A 247 -5.41 13.43 -15.42
N ILE A 248 -4.69 13.66 -14.32
CA ILE A 248 -4.16 14.98 -13.94
C ILE A 248 -2.74 15.17 -14.50
N SER A 249 -1.95 14.10 -14.56
CA SER A 249 -0.60 14.14 -15.14
C SER A 249 -0.33 12.91 -15.99
N GLU A 250 0.11 13.16 -17.23
CA GLU A 250 0.62 12.17 -18.18
C GLU A 250 2.03 12.56 -18.69
N SER A 251 2.65 13.58 -18.08
CA SER A 251 3.87 14.22 -18.61
C SER A 251 5.16 13.47 -18.26
N THR A 252 6.14 13.52 -19.16
CA THR A 252 7.51 13.05 -18.90
C THR A 252 8.16 13.84 -17.76
N GLY A 253 8.52 13.16 -16.66
CA GLY A 253 9.27 13.75 -15.53
C GLY A 253 8.55 13.70 -14.18
N LEU A 254 7.25 13.42 -14.16
CA LEU A 254 6.46 13.14 -12.96
C LEU A 254 5.71 11.81 -13.19
N PRO A 255 5.51 10.97 -12.17
CA PRO A 255 4.61 9.82 -12.27
C PRO A 255 3.23 10.21 -12.79
N HIS A 256 2.55 9.29 -13.45
CA HIS A 256 1.16 9.50 -13.82
C HIS A 256 0.31 9.73 -12.57
N VAL A 257 -0.64 10.66 -12.62
CA VAL A 257 -1.54 10.95 -11.50
C VAL A 257 -2.97 10.85 -11.99
N ILE A 258 -3.73 9.93 -11.41
CA ILE A 258 -5.12 9.65 -11.76
C ILE A 258 -5.98 9.82 -10.50
N TYR A 259 -7.03 10.63 -10.62
CA TYR A 259 -8.10 10.73 -9.63
C TYR A 259 -9.22 9.76 -10.00
N ILE A 260 -9.75 9.04 -9.00
CA ILE A 260 -10.87 8.12 -9.14
C ILE A 260 -11.87 8.39 -8.02
N SER A 261 -13.11 8.66 -8.41
CA SER A 261 -14.29 8.46 -7.58
C SER A 261 -15.11 7.34 -8.21
N ARG A 262 -15.27 6.23 -7.50
CA ARG A 262 -16.00 5.05 -8.02
C ARG A 262 -17.49 5.30 -8.08
N GLU A 263 -18.21 4.59 -8.94
CA GLU A 263 -19.67 4.66 -8.94
C GLU A 263 -20.22 4.18 -7.59
N LYS A 264 -21.18 4.92 -7.04
CA LYS A 264 -21.94 4.54 -5.86
C LYS A 264 -23.41 4.62 -6.19
N ASN A 265 -24.16 3.67 -5.65
CA ASN A 265 -25.61 3.64 -5.80
C ASN A 265 -26.21 3.24 -4.45
N SER A 266 -27.24 3.97 -4.04
CA SER A 266 -27.88 3.79 -2.73
C SER A 266 -28.47 2.39 -2.49
N GLN A 267 -28.71 1.62 -3.54
CA GLN A 267 -29.24 0.25 -3.48
C GLN A 267 -28.16 -0.83 -3.44
N HIS A 268 -26.89 -0.46 -3.66
CA HIS A 268 -25.77 -1.41 -3.78
C HIS A 268 -24.77 -1.20 -2.66
N HIS A 269 -24.39 -2.28 -1.98
CA HIS A 269 -23.41 -2.21 -0.91
C HIS A 269 -22.01 -1.96 -1.49
N HIS A 270 -21.36 -0.88 -1.05
CA HIS A 270 -20.09 -0.45 -1.64
C HIS A 270 -18.84 -1.01 -0.93
N HIS A 271 -18.97 -1.72 0.19
CA HIS A 271 -17.85 -2.40 0.87
C HIS A 271 -16.65 -1.51 1.25
N TYR A 272 -16.89 -0.23 1.55
CA TYR A 272 -15.88 0.71 2.07
C TYR A 272 -14.52 0.60 1.34
N LYS A 273 -13.41 0.52 2.08
CA LYS A 273 -12.05 0.42 1.53
C LYS A 273 -11.84 -0.81 0.64
N ALA A 274 -12.40 -1.97 0.98
CA ALA A 274 -12.24 -3.18 0.17
C ALA A 274 -12.81 -2.99 -1.24
N GLY A 275 -14.02 -2.44 -1.35
CA GLY A 275 -14.62 -2.12 -2.65
C GLY A 275 -13.83 -1.05 -3.42
N ALA A 276 -13.26 -0.05 -2.74
CA ALA A 276 -12.41 0.96 -3.37
C ALA A 276 -11.13 0.34 -3.96
N MET A 277 -10.48 -0.53 -3.19
CA MET A 277 -9.30 -1.29 -3.64
C MET A 277 -9.62 -2.21 -4.83
N ASN A 278 -10.82 -2.77 -4.90
CA ASN A 278 -11.25 -3.60 -6.02
C ASN A 278 -11.45 -2.77 -7.30
N VAL A 279 -12.09 -1.61 -7.19
CA VAL A 279 -12.22 -0.67 -8.30
C VAL A 279 -10.84 -0.19 -8.77
N LEU A 280 -9.96 0.22 -7.84
CA LEU A 280 -8.58 0.61 -8.15
C LEU A 280 -7.84 -0.48 -8.92
N THR A 281 -7.97 -1.74 -8.48
CA THR A 281 -7.33 -2.88 -9.13
C THR A 281 -7.84 -3.05 -10.57
N ARG A 282 -9.15 -2.90 -10.82
CA ARG A 282 -9.75 -2.98 -12.16
C ARG A 282 -9.33 -1.82 -13.05
N VAL A 283 -9.49 -0.59 -12.56
CA VAL A 283 -9.19 0.64 -13.30
C VAL A 283 -7.72 0.67 -13.70
N SER A 284 -6.81 0.45 -12.75
CA SER A 284 -5.37 0.37 -13.06
C SER A 284 -5.04 -0.81 -13.98
N GLY A 285 -5.76 -1.93 -13.86
CA GLY A 285 -5.66 -3.06 -14.78
C GLY A 285 -5.94 -2.66 -16.22
N VAL A 286 -6.97 -1.85 -16.47
CA VAL A 286 -7.29 -1.33 -17.81
C VAL A 286 -6.30 -0.25 -18.26
N MET A 287 -5.90 0.65 -17.37
CA MET A 287 -5.16 1.86 -17.72
C MET A 287 -3.65 1.65 -17.89
N THR A 288 -2.99 1.02 -16.91
CA THR A 288 -1.52 0.87 -16.86
C THR A 288 -1.05 -0.58 -16.80
N ASN A 289 -1.91 -1.47 -16.30
CA ASN A 289 -1.66 -2.89 -16.10
C ASN A 289 -0.32 -3.18 -15.41
N ALA A 290 0.05 -2.37 -14.40
CA ALA A 290 1.35 -2.55 -13.76
C ALA A 290 1.38 -3.87 -13.00
N PRO A 291 2.44 -4.68 -13.13
CA PRO A 291 2.45 -6.01 -12.54
C PRO A 291 2.63 -6.01 -11.01
N LEU A 292 3.03 -4.87 -10.42
CA LEU A 292 3.04 -4.63 -8.97
C LEU A 292 2.09 -3.50 -8.62
N MET A 293 1.43 -3.63 -7.47
CA MET A 293 0.51 -2.63 -6.92
C MET A 293 0.91 -2.36 -5.48
N LEU A 294 1.18 -1.11 -5.14
CA LEU A 294 1.40 -0.65 -3.77
C LEU A 294 0.12 -0.03 -3.25
N ASN A 295 -0.36 -0.43 -2.07
CA ASN A 295 -1.44 0.27 -1.39
C ASN A 295 -0.91 1.07 -0.19
N VAL A 296 -1.40 2.30 -0.03
CA VAL A 296 -0.98 3.25 1.00
C VAL A 296 -2.19 4.02 1.52
N ASP A 297 -2.28 4.17 2.83
CA ASP A 297 -3.31 4.99 3.47
C ASP A 297 -2.97 6.48 3.39
N CYS A 298 -3.99 7.33 3.45
CA CYS A 298 -3.85 8.76 3.24
C CYS A 298 -2.90 9.45 4.23
N ASP A 299 -2.66 8.85 5.40
CA ASP A 299 -1.80 9.34 6.48
C ASP A 299 -0.41 8.70 6.52
N MET A 300 -0.08 7.84 5.54
CA MET A 300 1.18 7.11 5.47
C MET A 300 2.10 7.69 4.38
N TYR A 301 3.28 8.17 4.77
CA TYR A 301 4.28 8.69 3.82
C TYR A 301 5.54 7.83 3.77
N ALA A 302 6.28 7.88 2.65
CA ALA A 302 7.56 7.19 2.51
C ALA A 302 8.65 7.88 3.34
N ASN A 303 9.05 7.25 4.45
CA ASN A 303 10.09 7.76 5.35
C ASN A 303 11.52 7.57 4.81
N ASN A 304 11.70 6.72 3.81
CA ASN A 304 12.94 6.44 3.10
C ASN A 304 12.66 6.55 1.60
N PRO A 305 13.38 7.40 0.86
CA PRO A 305 13.09 7.63 -0.56
C PRO A 305 13.44 6.41 -1.41
N GLN A 306 14.30 5.52 -0.93
CA GLN A 306 14.70 4.28 -1.59
C GLN A 306 13.78 3.09 -1.30
N VAL A 307 12.63 3.28 -0.64
CA VAL A 307 11.73 2.17 -0.26
C VAL A 307 11.32 1.30 -1.47
N PHE A 308 11.15 1.91 -2.65
CA PHE A 308 10.87 1.20 -3.90
C PHE A 308 12.07 0.36 -4.38
N LEU A 309 13.31 0.82 -4.16
CA LEU A 309 14.51 0.03 -4.46
C LEU A 309 14.68 -1.12 -3.47
N HIS A 310 14.35 -0.93 -2.19
CA HIS A 310 14.30 -2.00 -1.20
C HIS A 310 13.27 -3.06 -1.58
N ALA A 311 12.08 -2.64 -2.03
CA ALA A 311 11.06 -3.51 -2.60
C ALA A 311 11.62 -4.32 -3.79
N MET A 312 12.29 -3.66 -4.73
CA MET A 312 12.88 -4.34 -5.89
C MET A 312 14.00 -5.32 -5.50
N CYS A 313 14.75 -5.08 -4.43
CA CYS A 313 15.71 -6.07 -3.91
C CYS A 313 15.03 -7.38 -3.50
N ILE A 314 13.79 -7.32 -2.98
CA ILE A 314 13.00 -8.49 -2.64
C ILE A 314 12.50 -9.16 -3.92
N VAL A 315 11.94 -8.39 -4.86
CA VAL A 315 11.42 -8.88 -6.15
C VAL A 315 12.49 -9.64 -6.93
N PHE A 316 13.65 -9.02 -7.15
CA PHE A 316 14.77 -9.61 -7.89
C PHE A 316 15.64 -10.53 -7.04
N GLY A 317 15.46 -10.52 -5.72
CA GLY A 317 16.17 -11.41 -4.80
C GLY A 317 15.57 -12.81 -4.73
N HIS A 318 14.31 -12.98 -5.13
CA HIS A 318 13.68 -14.30 -5.26
C HIS A 318 14.02 -14.92 -6.61
N LYS A 319 14.28 -16.24 -6.61
CA LYS A 319 14.67 -16.98 -7.81
C LYS A 319 13.46 -17.35 -8.65
N ASN A 320 12.34 -17.68 -8.01
CA ASN A 320 11.10 -18.00 -8.69
C ASN A 320 10.05 -16.95 -8.34
N ASP A 321 9.34 -16.51 -9.37
CA ASP A 321 8.17 -15.66 -9.23
C ASP A 321 7.12 -16.30 -8.31
N GLN A 322 7.06 -17.62 -8.16
CA GLN A 322 6.08 -18.31 -7.29
C GLN A 322 6.40 -18.23 -5.79
N ASP A 323 7.57 -17.76 -5.40
CA ASP A 323 8.03 -17.80 -4.00
C ASP A 323 7.39 -16.72 -3.11
N TRP A 324 6.65 -15.78 -3.69
CA TRP A 324 6.07 -14.66 -2.95
C TRP A 324 4.78 -14.13 -3.60
N GLY A 325 3.86 -13.64 -2.77
CA GLY A 325 2.58 -13.06 -3.21
C GLY A 325 2.52 -11.54 -3.04
N PHE A 326 3.06 -11.07 -1.92
CA PHE A 326 3.20 -9.67 -1.56
C PHE A 326 4.39 -9.51 -0.62
N PHE A 327 4.79 -8.27 -0.35
CA PHE A 327 5.66 -7.95 0.78
C PHE A 327 5.15 -6.71 1.50
N GLU A 328 5.07 -6.84 2.82
CA GLU A 328 4.58 -5.82 3.74
C GLU A 328 5.76 -5.02 4.29
N PHE A 329 5.64 -3.68 4.30
CA PHE A 329 6.52 -2.83 5.08
C PHE A 329 5.90 -2.48 6.43
N PRO A 330 6.67 -2.52 7.54
CA PRO A 330 6.17 -2.19 8.87
C PRO A 330 5.67 -0.74 8.95
N GLN A 331 4.53 -0.53 9.64
CA GLN A 331 3.86 0.77 9.75
C GLN A 331 4.36 1.57 10.96
N ALA A 332 5.34 2.46 10.75
CA ALA A 332 5.88 3.29 11.84
C ALA A 332 5.04 4.55 12.07
N PHE A 333 4.47 4.68 13.26
CA PHE A 333 3.65 5.84 13.66
C PHE A 333 4.51 6.96 14.22
N TYR A 334 4.34 8.16 13.66
CA TYR A 334 5.09 9.34 14.05
C TYR A 334 4.44 10.09 15.21
N ASP A 335 5.20 10.98 15.87
CA ASP A 335 4.77 11.84 16.98
C ASP A 335 4.20 11.07 18.20
N GLY A 336 4.65 9.83 18.38
CA GLY A 336 4.36 9.04 19.57
C GLY A 336 4.85 9.70 20.86
N LEU A 337 4.09 9.53 21.93
CA LEU A 337 4.51 9.93 23.27
C LEU A 337 5.74 9.13 23.69
N LYS A 338 6.70 9.78 24.36
CA LYS A 338 7.96 9.15 24.77
C LYS A 338 7.76 7.92 25.65
N ASP A 339 6.74 7.96 26.50
CA ASP A 339 6.35 6.92 27.43
C ASP A 339 5.29 5.95 26.86
N ASP A 340 4.75 6.25 25.67
CA ASP A 340 3.74 5.50 24.93
C ASP A 340 2.73 4.73 25.81
N PRO A 341 1.97 5.43 26.69
CA PRO A 341 1.07 4.77 27.64
C PRO A 341 -0.08 4.02 26.95
N PHE A 342 -0.32 4.32 25.67
CA PHE A 342 -1.36 3.69 24.84
C PHE A 342 -0.82 2.51 24.01
N GLY A 343 0.51 2.30 23.96
CA GLY A 343 1.12 1.25 23.15
C GLY A 343 1.02 1.48 21.64
N ASN A 344 0.90 2.73 21.20
CA ASN A 344 0.70 3.11 19.79
C ASN A 344 1.95 2.93 18.93
N GLN A 345 3.14 2.73 19.52
CA GLN A 345 4.35 2.42 18.77
C GLN A 345 4.42 0.95 18.34
N LEU A 346 3.54 0.10 18.87
CA LEU A 346 3.37 -1.30 18.47
C LEU A 346 4.65 -2.16 18.57
N ASP A 347 5.60 -1.80 19.43
CA ASP A 347 6.87 -2.53 19.61
C ASP A 347 6.68 -4.05 19.82
N ASN A 348 5.67 -4.42 20.61
CA ASN A 348 5.34 -5.82 20.86
C ASN A 348 4.81 -6.55 19.61
N LEU A 349 4.07 -5.84 18.74
CA LEU A 349 3.55 -6.40 17.50
C LEU A 349 4.70 -6.71 16.54
N TYR A 350 5.67 -5.80 16.38
CA TYR A 350 6.84 -6.04 15.54
C TYR A 350 7.64 -7.27 15.95
N TYR A 351 7.76 -7.53 17.25
CA TYR A 351 8.39 -8.75 17.76
C TYR A 351 7.61 -10.02 17.36
N VAL A 352 6.26 -9.96 17.36
CA VAL A 352 5.40 -11.05 16.89
C VAL A 352 5.55 -11.23 15.38
N GLU A 353 5.51 -10.14 14.61
CA GLU A 353 5.60 -10.14 13.16
C GLU A 353 6.93 -10.72 12.65
N ASN A 354 8.05 -10.41 13.30
CA ASN A 354 9.34 -11.05 13.02
C ASN A 354 9.30 -12.57 13.20
N GLY A 355 8.48 -13.04 14.15
CA GLY A 355 8.19 -14.46 14.38
C GLY A 355 7.40 -15.08 13.23
N ILE A 356 6.31 -14.43 12.85
CA ILE A 356 5.44 -14.85 11.73
C ILE A 356 6.23 -14.85 10.41
N ALA A 357 7.06 -13.83 10.17
CA ALA A 357 7.93 -13.71 9.01
C ALA A 357 9.01 -14.81 8.95
N ALA A 358 9.39 -15.39 10.09
CA ALA A 358 10.28 -16.55 10.13
C ALA A 358 9.59 -17.84 9.62
N LEU A 359 8.27 -17.95 9.77
CA LEU A 359 7.48 -19.13 9.40
C LEU A 359 7.09 -19.12 7.91
N GLN A 360 6.26 -18.16 7.50
CA GLN A 360 5.68 -18.12 6.14
C GLN A 360 5.73 -16.71 5.51
N GLY A 361 5.98 -15.67 6.30
CA GLY A 361 5.84 -14.27 5.87
C GLY A 361 4.75 -13.55 6.67
N PRO A 362 4.81 -12.21 6.79
CA PRO A 362 3.82 -11.44 7.53
C PRO A 362 2.42 -11.55 6.90
N PHE A 363 1.38 -11.27 7.69
CA PHE A 363 0.05 -11.05 7.14
C PHE A 363 -0.04 -9.64 6.55
N TYR A 364 -1.03 -9.42 5.68
CA TYR A 364 -1.29 -8.09 5.11
C TYR A 364 -1.87 -7.16 6.18
N GLY A 365 -1.20 -6.03 6.44
CA GLY A 365 -1.55 -5.07 7.50
C GLY A 365 -2.49 -3.95 7.05
N GLY A 366 -2.96 -3.98 5.80
CA GLY A 366 -3.94 -3.02 5.28
C GLY A 366 -3.36 -1.78 4.59
N SER A 367 -2.05 -1.55 4.67
CA SER A 367 -1.31 -0.41 4.09
C SER A 367 0.17 -0.79 3.91
N ASN A 368 0.92 -0.03 3.12
CA ASN A 368 2.35 -0.22 2.88
C ASN A 368 2.74 -1.59 2.29
N CYS A 369 1.83 -2.19 1.50
CA CYS A 369 2.03 -3.51 0.93
C CYS A 369 2.19 -3.45 -0.58
N PHE A 370 3.23 -4.11 -1.10
CA PHE A 370 3.35 -4.33 -2.54
C PHE A 370 2.79 -5.71 -2.88
N HIS A 371 1.72 -5.72 -3.66
CA HIS A 371 1.06 -6.90 -4.15
C HIS A 371 1.48 -7.22 -5.58
N ARG A 372 1.53 -8.51 -5.90
CA ARG A 372 1.62 -8.96 -7.29
C ARG A 372 0.24 -8.98 -7.91
N ARG A 373 0.06 -8.27 -9.02
CA ARG A 373 -1.22 -8.25 -9.76
C ARG A 373 -1.70 -9.65 -10.12
N LYS A 374 -0.82 -10.53 -10.59
CA LYS A 374 -1.19 -11.91 -10.93
C LYS A 374 -1.78 -12.70 -9.76
N VAL A 375 -1.20 -12.53 -8.57
CA VAL A 375 -1.67 -13.23 -7.36
C VAL A 375 -3.00 -12.66 -6.90
N ILE A 376 -3.16 -11.35 -6.97
CA ILE A 376 -4.42 -10.66 -6.73
C ILE A 376 -5.51 -11.12 -7.73
N TYR A 377 -5.13 -11.41 -8.98
CA TYR A 377 -5.97 -12.03 -10.02
C TYR A 377 -6.24 -13.53 -9.82
N GLY A 378 -5.82 -14.12 -8.71
CA GLY A 378 -6.13 -15.50 -8.35
C GLY A 378 -5.09 -16.53 -8.80
N LEU A 379 -3.93 -16.12 -9.33
CA LEU A 379 -2.85 -17.05 -9.67
C LEU A 379 -2.25 -17.66 -8.39
N SER A 380 -2.31 -18.98 -8.28
CA SER A 380 -1.74 -19.76 -7.18
C SER A 380 -0.32 -20.26 -7.52
N PRO A 381 0.58 -20.41 -6.53
CA PRO A 381 1.89 -21.04 -6.74
C PRO A 381 1.81 -22.46 -7.33
N ASN A 382 0.73 -23.19 -7.05
CA ASN A 382 0.51 -24.55 -7.54
C ASN A 382 -0.12 -24.61 -8.94
N ASP A 383 -0.56 -23.48 -9.48
CA ASP A 383 -1.02 -23.43 -10.86
C ASP A 383 0.19 -23.65 -11.75
N LYS A 384 0.30 -24.87 -12.31
CA LYS A 384 1.19 -25.08 -13.45
C LYS A 384 0.79 -24.03 -14.46
N ILE A 385 1.73 -23.18 -14.86
CA ILE A 385 1.58 -22.30 -16.01
C ILE A 385 1.24 -23.21 -17.18
N LYS A 386 -0.04 -23.50 -17.37
CA LYS A 386 -0.52 -24.17 -18.55
C LYS A 386 -0.23 -23.15 -19.63
N ASN A 387 0.68 -23.47 -20.53
CA ASN A 387 0.88 -22.72 -21.77
C ASN A 387 -0.38 -22.70 -22.67
N GLY A 388 -1.56 -23.08 -22.14
CA GLY A 388 -2.85 -22.88 -22.77
C GLY A 388 -3.44 -21.59 -22.23
N SER A 389 -3.81 -20.70 -23.15
CA SER A 389 -4.64 -19.52 -22.88
C SER A 389 -5.77 -19.89 -21.90
N ILE A 390 -5.93 -19.12 -20.81
CA ILE A 390 -7.16 -19.18 -20.02
C ILE A 390 -8.32 -19.04 -21.02
N GLY A 391 -9.29 -19.96 -20.97
CA GLY A 391 -10.40 -19.94 -21.92
C GLY A 391 -11.13 -18.61 -21.86
N ASN A 392 -11.61 -18.10 -23.00
CA ASN A 392 -12.31 -16.81 -23.05
C ASN A 392 -13.56 -16.80 -22.13
N GLU A 393 -14.23 -17.95 -21.99
CA GLU A 393 -15.34 -18.14 -21.05
C GLU A 393 -14.91 -18.04 -19.58
N ASP A 394 -13.72 -18.56 -19.23
CA ASP A 394 -13.16 -18.45 -17.88
C ASP A 394 -12.79 -16.99 -17.58
N LEU A 395 -12.18 -16.27 -18.52
CA LEU A 395 -11.87 -14.85 -18.36
C LEU A 395 -13.13 -13.99 -18.23
N HIS A 396 -14.20 -14.31 -18.96
CA HIS A 396 -15.47 -13.60 -18.86
C HIS A 396 -16.12 -13.79 -17.48
N LYS A 397 -16.14 -15.02 -16.98
CA LYS A 397 -16.64 -15.32 -15.65
C LYS A 397 -15.83 -14.63 -14.55
N VAL A 398 -14.51 -14.58 -14.70
CA VAL A 398 -13.62 -14.04 -13.67
C VAL A 398 -13.58 -12.51 -13.70
N PHE A 399 -13.32 -11.93 -14.87
CA PHE A 399 -13.03 -10.49 -15.02
C PHE A 399 -14.20 -9.66 -15.53
N GLY A 400 -15.33 -10.29 -15.88
CA GLY A 400 -16.55 -9.60 -16.33
C GLY A 400 -16.56 -9.30 -17.83
N ASN A 401 -17.49 -8.43 -18.24
CA ASN A 401 -17.85 -8.26 -19.64
C ASN A 401 -16.92 -7.31 -20.42
N SER A 402 -16.12 -6.47 -19.73
CA SER A 402 -15.19 -5.55 -20.41
C SER A 402 -14.19 -6.33 -21.26
N HIS A 403 -14.04 -5.92 -22.52
CA HIS A 403 -13.04 -6.49 -23.42
C HIS A 403 -11.62 -6.09 -22.96
N GLU A 404 -11.41 -4.82 -22.68
CA GLU A 404 -10.15 -4.23 -22.25
C GLU A 404 -9.63 -4.88 -20.97
N MET A 405 -10.51 -5.07 -19.97
CA MET A 405 -10.13 -5.72 -18.71
C MET A 405 -9.71 -7.18 -18.92
N ARG A 406 -10.44 -7.94 -19.75
CA ARG A 406 -10.12 -9.34 -20.04
C ARG A 406 -8.83 -9.48 -20.82
N GLU A 407 -8.63 -8.64 -21.84
CA GLU A 407 -7.40 -8.62 -22.64
C GLU A 407 -6.18 -8.28 -21.78
N SER A 408 -6.31 -7.22 -20.96
CA SER A 408 -5.28 -6.81 -20.00
C SER A 408 -4.96 -7.90 -18.97
N ALA A 409 -5.99 -8.56 -18.42
CA ALA A 409 -5.81 -9.66 -17.48
C ALA A 409 -5.15 -10.88 -18.15
N ALA A 410 -5.53 -11.23 -19.38
CA ALA A 410 -4.90 -12.32 -20.12
C ALA A 410 -3.41 -12.03 -20.38
N GLN A 411 -3.07 -10.79 -20.74
CA GLN A 411 -1.69 -10.36 -20.96
C GLN A 411 -0.85 -10.50 -19.68
N ILE A 412 -1.34 -9.97 -18.55
CA ILE A 412 -0.57 -10.03 -17.30
C ILE A 412 -0.45 -11.48 -16.81
N LEU A 413 -1.51 -12.29 -16.90
CA LEU A 413 -1.49 -13.67 -16.42
C LEU A 413 -0.58 -14.57 -17.27
N SER A 414 -0.65 -14.46 -18.60
CA SER A 414 0.20 -15.23 -19.52
C SER A 414 1.69 -14.91 -19.37
N GLY A 415 2.04 -13.74 -18.82
CA GLY A 415 3.42 -13.29 -18.72
C GLY A 415 4.05 -12.95 -20.07
N SER A 416 3.24 -12.78 -21.11
CA SER A 416 3.73 -12.20 -22.35
C SER A 416 4.18 -10.76 -22.05
N ASN A 417 5.49 -10.53 -22.11
CA ASN A 417 6.07 -9.21 -22.29
C ASN A 417 5.78 -8.75 -23.72
N ALA A 418 4.52 -8.81 -24.17
CA ALA A 418 4.12 -8.03 -25.32
C ALA A 418 4.46 -6.59 -24.91
N LYS A 419 5.55 -6.06 -25.49
CA LYS A 419 5.81 -4.63 -25.49
C LYS A 419 4.47 -4.00 -25.78
N ILE A 420 4.10 -2.99 -25.00
CA ILE A 420 2.91 -2.20 -25.28
C ILE A 420 3.21 -1.46 -26.60
N GLU A 421 3.14 -2.18 -27.73
CA GLU A 421 3.46 -1.65 -29.06
C GLU A 421 2.36 -0.68 -29.53
N ASN A 422 1.26 -0.59 -28.77
CA ASN A 422 0.23 0.42 -28.87
C ASN A 422 -0.12 0.96 -27.48
N GLN A 423 0.76 1.75 -26.87
CA GLN A 423 0.47 2.41 -25.60
C GLN A 423 -0.56 3.51 -25.88
N LYS A 424 -1.83 3.12 -25.81
CA LYS A 424 -2.96 4.05 -25.80
C LYS A 424 -2.71 5.07 -24.70
N SER A 425 -2.95 6.34 -24.97
CA SER A 425 -2.89 7.36 -23.92
C SER A 425 -3.89 7.00 -22.83
N LEU A 426 -3.56 7.29 -21.57
CA LEU A 426 -4.44 7.05 -20.43
C LEU A 426 -5.79 7.74 -20.64
N SER A 427 -5.75 8.92 -21.26
CA SER A 427 -6.92 9.70 -21.64
C SER A 427 -7.87 8.94 -22.57
N SER A 428 -7.37 8.11 -23.49
CA SER A 428 -8.20 7.31 -24.40
C SER A 428 -8.84 6.07 -23.75
N LEU A 429 -8.39 5.70 -22.54
CA LEU A 429 -8.89 4.54 -21.78
C LEU A 429 -9.91 4.94 -20.71
N ILE A 430 -10.24 6.22 -20.56
CA ILE A 430 -11.14 6.73 -19.51
C ILE A 430 -12.52 6.06 -19.59
N GLU A 431 -13.11 5.90 -20.78
CA GLU A 431 -14.43 5.26 -20.93
C GLU A 431 -14.41 3.80 -20.46
N ALA A 432 -13.38 3.04 -20.85
CA ALA A 432 -13.21 1.66 -20.42
C ALA A 432 -12.96 1.57 -18.91
N ALA A 433 -12.20 2.52 -18.36
CA ALA A 433 -11.95 2.63 -16.93
C ALA A 433 -13.23 2.94 -16.13
N ILE A 434 -14.06 3.87 -16.61
CA ILE A 434 -15.37 4.21 -16.02
C ILE A 434 -16.28 2.97 -16.03
N HIS A 435 -16.30 2.23 -17.14
CA HIS A 435 -17.11 1.01 -17.25
C HIS A 435 -16.74 -0.03 -16.18
N VAL A 436 -15.44 -0.27 -15.94
CA VAL A 436 -15.00 -1.24 -14.91
C VAL A 436 -15.06 -0.69 -13.48
N ALA A 437 -15.25 0.63 -13.30
CA ALA A 437 -15.47 1.26 -12.01
C ALA A 437 -16.93 1.23 -11.54
N GLY A 438 -17.83 0.66 -12.33
CA GLY A 438 -19.26 0.59 -12.03
C GLY A 438 -19.57 -0.22 -10.77
N CYS A 439 -20.59 0.21 -10.02
CA CYS A 439 -20.95 -0.40 -8.73
C CYS A 439 -21.51 -1.82 -8.88
N THR A 440 -22.00 -2.16 -10.08
CA THR A 440 -22.55 -3.48 -10.39
C THR A 440 -21.58 -4.42 -11.09
N TYR A 441 -20.36 -3.97 -11.39
CA TYR A 441 -19.40 -4.72 -12.20
C TYR A 441 -19.02 -6.07 -11.56
N ASP A 442 -19.04 -6.13 -10.23
CA ASP A 442 -18.67 -7.34 -9.48
C ASP A 442 -19.78 -8.41 -9.49
N TYR A 443 -21.05 -8.05 -9.76
CA TYR A 443 -22.15 -9.01 -9.76
C TYR A 443 -22.04 -10.00 -10.93
N GLY A 444 -22.21 -11.28 -10.60
CA GLY A 444 -22.08 -12.36 -11.59
C GLY A 444 -20.64 -12.72 -11.95
N THR A 445 -19.64 -12.03 -11.38
CA THR A 445 -18.22 -12.33 -11.58
C THR A 445 -17.59 -13.04 -10.37
N ASP A 446 -16.30 -13.40 -10.47
CA ASP A 446 -15.50 -13.91 -9.37
C ASP A 446 -14.71 -12.81 -8.60
N TRP A 447 -14.87 -11.52 -8.96
CA TRP A 447 -14.38 -10.40 -8.14
C TRP A 447 -14.98 -10.50 -6.72
N GLY A 448 -14.10 -10.50 -5.73
CA GLY A 448 -14.47 -10.66 -4.33
C GLY A 448 -14.87 -12.03 -3.85
N LYS A 449 -14.80 -13.03 -4.72
CA LYS A 449 -14.97 -14.45 -4.34
C LYS A 449 -13.66 -15.21 -4.45
N LYS A 450 -12.92 -14.94 -5.52
CA LYS A 450 -11.63 -15.60 -5.83
C LYS A 450 -10.56 -14.62 -6.29
N VAL A 451 -10.95 -13.40 -6.62
CA VAL A 451 -10.06 -12.33 -7.09
C VAL A 451 -10.17 -11.13 -6.15
N ASN A 452 -9.03 -10.60 -5.74
CA ASN A 452 -8.84 -9.48 -4.81
C ASN A 452 -9.32 -9.67 -3.36
N VAL A 453 -9.56 -8.53 -2.69
CA VAL A 453 -9.81 -8.32 -1.27
C VAL A 453 -11.31 -8.33 -1.04
N TYR A 454 -11.79 -9.42 -0.46
CA TYR A 454 -13.05 -9.52 0.27
C TYR A 454 -12.89 -10.51 1.42
#